data_AF-A0A0C5D7Q9-F1
#
_entry.id   AF-A0A0C5D7Q9-F1
#
_cell.length_a   1.000
_cell.length_b   1.000
_cell.length_c   1.000
_cell.angle_alpha   90.00
_cell.angle_beta   90.00
_cell.angle_gamma   90.00
#
_symmetry.space_group_name_H-M   'P 1'
#
loop_
_entity.id
_entity.type
_entity.pdbx_description
1 polymer ?
#
loop_
_entity_poly.entity_id
_entity_poly.type
_entity_poly.pdbx_seq_one_letter_code
_entity_poly.pdbx_strand_id
1 'polypeptide(L)'
;VIMDGDTLEPIKVVSTRGMTVDTQEYHPEPRVAAVVASHEHPEFIVNVKETGHILLVNYSDIDNLTVTDIGAARFLHDGGWDRSKRYFLTAANQSDKIAIVDSRERNLEALVDVDKIPHPGRGANIDDPEFGPVWITSALGNDKVTFLGTDPEGHPEHAWKVVRVLHGQGGGSLFVKSHPESNNLWVDSPLNPDEAISQSVAVFDIANLDAGYEVLPIAEWAELGPGPKRIVQPESNKAGDEVWFSVWSGQQEESAIVVVDDKTRKLKHVIKGPEVITP
;
A
#
# COMPACT_ATOMS: atom_id res chain seq x y z
N VAL A 1 5.94 -15.67 -13.54
CA VAL A 1 5.44 -16.93 -14.15
C VAL A 1 3.94 -16.81 -14.22
N ILE A 2 3.31 -17.15 -15.34
CA ILE A 2 1.86 -17.31 -15.45
C ILE A 2 1.57 -18.80 -15.28
N MET A 3 0.62 -19.11 -14.41
CA MET A 3 0.25 -20.47 -14.04
C MET A 3 -1.24 -20.66 -14.26
N ASP A 4 -1.65 -21.90 -14.44
CA ASP A 4 -3.05 -22.29 -14.37
C ASP A 4 -3.62 -22.01 -12.97
N GLY A 5 -4.81 -21.41 -12.91
CA GLY A 5 -5.39 -20.92 -11.66
C GLY A 5 -5.85 -22.03 -10.71
N ASP A 6 -6.20 -23.21 -11.23
CA ASP A 6 -6.73 -24.32 -10.45
C ASP A 6 -5.65 -25.31 -10.02
N THR A 7 -4.62 -25.48 -10.86
CA THR A 7 -3.61 -26.53 -10.71
C THR A 7 -2.21 -26.02 -10.39
N LEU A 8 -1.96 -24.72 -10.56
CA LEU A 8 -0.63 -24.10 -10.49
C LEU A 8 0.37 -24.63 -11.54
N GLU A 9 -0.11 -25.33 -12.57
CA GLU A 9 0.74 -25.75 -13.68
C GLU A 9 1.36 -24.53 -14.37
N PRO A 10 2.70 -24.49 -14.57
CA PRO A 10 3.34 -23.35 -15.21
C PRO A 10 3.01 -23.31 -16.71
N ILE A 11 2.34 -22.24 -17.15
CA ILE A 11 1.95 -22.04 -18.56
C ILE A 11 3.02 -21.21 -19.30
N LYS A 12 3.50 -20.12 -18.68
CA LYS A 12 4.45 -19.19 -19.32
C LYS A 12 5.46 -18.61 -18.35
N VAL A 13 6.71 -18.52 -18.79
CA VAL A 13 7.79 -17.82 -18.09
C VAL A 13 8.31 -16.71 -19.00
N VAL A 14 8.37 -15.50 -18.45
CA VAL A 14 8.87 -14.30 -19.16
C VAL A 14 9.99 -13.69 -18.32
N SER A 15 11.12 -13.39 -18.97
CA SER A 15 12.25 -12.71 -18.33
C SER A 15 11.95 -11.23 -18.18
N THR A 16 12.37 -10.64 -17.06
CA THR A 16 12.30 -9.19 -16.82
C THR A 16 13.59 -8.44 -17.15
N ARG A 17 14.70 -9.15 -17.42
CA ARG A 17 15.97 -8.53 -17.88
C ARG A 17 15.73 -7.61 -19.05
N GLY A 18 16.27 -6.39 -18.97
CA GLY A 18 15.96 -5.34 -19.94
C GLY A 18 16.73 -4.07 -19.68
N MET A 19 16.28 -2.99 -20.29
CA MET A 19 16.92 -1.67 -20.22
C MET A 19 16.30 -0.86 -19.09
N THR A 20 17.08 -0.01 -18.43
CA THR A 20 16.55 0.97 -17.48
C THR A 20 15.79 2.08 -18.21
N VAL A 21 14.69 2.55 -17.62
CA VAL A 21 13.82 3.56 -18.23
C VAL A 21 14.54 4.90 -18.46
N ASP A 22 15.49 5.24 -17.60
CA ASP A 22 16.21 6.52 -17.59
C ASP A 22 17.42 6.55 -18.53
N THR A 23 18.39 5.66 -18.32
CA THR A 23 19.67 5.66 -19.03
C THR A 23 19.68 4.72 -20.24
N GLN A 24 18.65 3.88 -20.40
CA GLN A 24 18.61 2.82 -21.41
C GLN A 24 19.85 1.93 -21.32
N GLU A 25 20.29 1.61 -20.09
CA GLU A 25 21.38 0.68 -19.82
C GLU A 25 20.82 -0.70 -19.47
N TYR A 26 21.51 -1.75 -19.92
CA TYR A 26 21.08 -3.11 -19.63
C TYR A 26 21.23 -3.42 -18.14
N HIS A 27 20.14 -3.85 -17.50
CA HIS A 27 20.12 -4.31 -16.12
C HIS A 27 19.97 -5.84 -16.06
N PRO A 28 20.92 -6.58 -15.45
CA PRO A 28 20.91 -8.05 -15.46
C PRO A 28 19.98 -8.69 -14.42
N GLU A 29 19.52 -7.92 -13.42
CA GLU A 29 18.71 -8.40 -12.29
C GLU A 29 17.54 -7.47 -11.93
N PRO A 30 16.61 -7.20 -12.85
CA PRO A 30 15.42 -6.42 -12.54
C PRO A 30 14.34 -7.30 -11.90
N ARG A 31 14.08 -7.06 -10.62
CA ARG A 31 13.16 -7.82 -9.77
C ARG A 31 11.71 -7.41 -10.05
N VAL A 32 10.81 -8.39 -9.98
CA VAL A 32 9.36 -8.11 -9.90
C VAL A 32 9.05 -7.70 -8.46
N ALA A 33 8.42 -6.53 -8.29
CA ALA A 33 8.11 -6.00 -6.95
C ALA A 33 6.65 -6.23 -6.54
N ALA A 34 5.70 -5.79 -7.35
CA ALA A 34 4.28 -5.97 -7.13
C ALA A 34 3.60 -6.47 -8.41
N VAL A 35 2.57 -7.27 -8.23
CA VAL A 35 1.69 -7.75 -9.30
C VAL A 35 0.24 -7.54 -8.87
N VAL A 36 -0.52 -6.79 -9.65
CA VAL A 36 -1.96 -6.61 -9.45
C VAL A 36 -2.73 -7.07 -10.70
N ALA A 37 -4.01 -7.36 -10.55
CA ALA A 37 -4.88 -7.73 -11.67
C ALA A 37 -5.69 -6.50 -12.11
N SER A 38 -5.71 -6.22 -13.42
CA SER A 38 -6.56 -5.19 -14.01
C SER A 38 -8.03 -5.54 -13.83
N HIS A 39 -8.84 -4.50 -13.63
CA HIS A 39 -10.30 -4.58 -13.66
C HIS A 39 -10.90 -4.09 -14.99
N GLU A 40 -10.06 -3.51 -15.86
CA GLU A 40 -10.46 -2.93 -17.15
C GLU A 40 -10.20 -3.90 -18.31
N HIS A 41 -9.19 -4.76 -18.19
CA HIS A 41 -8.78 -5.72 -19.20
C HIS A 41 -8.35 -7.05 -18.57
N PRO A 42 -8.31 -8.15 -19.34
CA PRO A 42 -7.71 -9.42 -18.92
C PRO A 42 -6.17 -9.32 -18.86
N GLU A 43 -5.66 -8.47 -17.96
CA GLU A 43 -4.25 -8.11 -17.83
C GLU A 43 -3.76 -8.22 -16.38
N PHE A 44 -2.53 -8.71 -16.21
CA PHE A 44 -1.75 -8.46 -14.99
C PHE A 44 -0.95 -7.18 -15.16
N ILE A 45 -0.85 -6.37 -14.11
CA ILE A 45 0.05 -5.22 -14.05
C ILE A 45 1.23 -5.58 -13.16
N VAL A 46 2.44 -5.52 -13.71
CA VAL A 46 3.66 -6.04 -13.09
C VAL A 46 4.70 -4.93 -12.97
N ASN A 47 5.07 -4.59 -11.74
CA ASN A 47 6.16 -3.65 -11.47
C ASN A 47 7.52 -4.33 -11.62
N VAL A 48 8.39 -3.76 -12.44
CA VAL A 48 9.77 -4.19 -12.63
C VAL A 48 10.73 -3.16 -12.02
N LYS A 49 11.26 -3.50 -10.84
CA LYS A 49 11.85 -2.56 -9.88
C LYS A 49 13.03 -1.77 -10.42
N GLU A 50 14.15 -2.42 -10.73
CA GLU A 50 15.40 -1.72 -11.04
C GLU A 50 15.37 -0.99 -12.37
N THR A 51 14.64 -1.52 -13.35
CA THR A 51 14.48 -0.89 -14.67
C THR A 51 13.44 0.22 -14.65
N GLY A 52 12.44 0.16 -13.76
CA GLY A 52 11.41 1.20 -13.65
C GLY A 52 10.32 1.10 -14.71
N HIS A 53 10.00 -0.13 -15.11
CA HIS A 53 8.96 -0.43 -16.10
C HIS A 53 7.74 -1.07 -15.43
N ILE A 54 6.55 -0.72 -15.89
CA ILE A 54 5.28 -1.31 -15.51
C ILE A 54 4.75 -2.07 -16.72
N LEU A 55 4.60 -3.39 -16.59
CA LEU A 55 4.17 -4.25 -17.69
C LEU A 55 2.68 -4.60 -17.53
N LEU A 56 1.87 -4.32 -18.55
CA LEU A 56 0.49 -4.78 -18.66
C LEU A 56 0.49 -6.04 -19.53
N VAL A 57 0.39 -7.20 -18.89
CA VAL A 57 0.54 -8.53 -19.49
C VAL A 57 -0.84 -9.12 -19.76
N ASN A 58 -1.25 -9.14 -21.02
CA ASN A 58 -2.57 -9.64 -21.41
C ASN A 58 -2.57 -11.17 -21.46
N TYR A 59 -3.45 -11.79 -20.68
CA TYR A 59 -3.52 -13.25 -20.53
C TYR A 59 -4.63 -13.90 -21.37
N SER A 60 -5.27 -13.17 -22.28
CA SER A 60 -6.33 -13.74 -23.16
C SER A 60 -5.78 -14.73 -24.18
N ASP A 61 -4.53 -14.53 -24.60
CA ASP A 61 -3.80 -15.42 -25.51
C ASP A 61 -2.35 -15.50 -25.02
N ILE A 62 -2.06 -16.54 -24.22
CA ILE A 62 -0.75 -16.73 -23.59
C ILE A 62 0.29 -17.25 -24.61
N ASP A 63 -0.16 -17.85 -25.71
CA ASP A 63 0.71 -18.32 -26.78
C ASP A 63 1.24 -17.13 -27.59
N ASN A 64 0.37 -16.17 -27.93
CA ASN A 64 0.69 -14.91 -28.61
C ASN A 64 0.66 -13.72 -27.63
N LEU A 65 1.44 -13.84 -26.55
CA LEU A 65 1.41 -12.93 -25.41
C LEU A 65 1.61 -11.45 -25.82
N THR A 66 0.61 -10.63 -25.55
CA THR A 66 0.70 -9.17 -25.69
C THR A 66 1.13 -8.55 -24.38
N VAL A 67 2.15 -7.69 -24.43
CA VAL A 67 2.64 -6.93 -23.27
C VAL A 67 2.76 -5.47 -23.67
N THR A 68 2.06 -4.58 -22.95
CA THR A 68 2.33 -3.14 -23.01
C THR A 68 3.39 -2.82 -21.97
N ASP A 69 4.49 -2.24 -22.42
CA ASP A 69 5.61 -1.84 -21.58
C ASP A 69 5.56 -0.33 -21.34
N ILE A 70 5.30 0.08 -20.09
CA ILE A 70 5.16 1.47 -19.68
C ILE A 70 6.40 1.88 -18.88
N GLY A 71 7.20 2.81 -19.41
CA GLY A 71 8.26 3.44 -18.65
C GLY A 71 7.69 4.36 -17.56
N ALA A 72 8.12 4.19 -16.31
CA ALA A 72 7.69 4.99 -15.17
C ALA A 72 8.89 5.65 -14.48
N ALA A 73 9.34 5.10 -13.35
CA ALA A 73 10.50 5.56 -12.61
C ALA A 73 11.21 4.36 -11.97
N ARG A 74 12.52 4.46 -11.74
CA ARG A 74 13.28 3.35 -11.15
C ARG A 74 12.86 3.10 -9.70
N PHE A 75 13.10 1.89 -9.26
CA PHE A 75 12.81 1.40 -7.92
C PHE A 75 11.31 1.34 -7.59
N LEU A 76 10.49 0.99 -8.59
CA LEU A 76 9.09 0.60 -8.38
C LEU A 76 8.99 -0.46 -7.29
N HIS A 77 7.97 -0.33 -6.44
CA HIS A 77 7.76 -1.20 -5.31
C HIS A 77 6.31 -1.66 -5.29
N ASP A 78 5.57 -1.25 -4.28
CA ASP A 78 4.18 -1.54 -3.99
C ASP A 78 3.25 -0.43 -4.49
N GLY A 79 1.96 -0.72 -4.51
CA GLY A 79 0.93 0.14 -5.07
C GLY A 79 -0.44 -0.51 -5.01
N GLY A 80 -1.46 0.27 -5.33
CA GLY A 80 -2.82 -0.22 -5.38
C GLY A 80 -3.70 0.59 -6.30
N TRP A 81 -4.93 0.11 -6.42
CA TRP A 81 -5.94 0.75 -7.23
C TRP A 81 -6.50 1.99 -6.53
N ASP A 82 -6.83 3.00 -7.31
CA ASP A 82 -7.80 4.00 -6.90
C ASP A 82 -9.17 3.35 -6.62
N ARG A 83 -10.09 4.08 -6.00
CA ARG A 83 -11.41 3.53 -5.64
C ARG A 83 -12.23 3.03 -6.84
N SER A 84 -12.04 3.60 -8.03
CA SER A 84 -12.74 3.18 -9.25
C SER A 84 -12.17 1.90 -9.86
N LYS A 85 -10.96 1.50 -9.42
CA LYS A 85 -10.20 0.36 -9.94
C LYS A 85 -9.77 0.52 -11.40
N ARG A 86 -9.62 1.77 -11.85
CA ARG A 86 -9.11 2.10 -13.18
C ARG A 86 -7.64 2.49 -13.15
N TYR A 87 -7.23 3.25 -12.14
CA TYR A 87 -5.90 3.82 -12.05
C TYR A 87 -5.06 3.05 -11.04
N PHE A 88 -3.92 2.55 -11.48
CA PHE A 88 -2.94 1.90 -10.60
C PHE A 88 -1.92 2.94 -10.14
N LEU A 89 -1.89 3.21 -8.83
CA LEU A 89 -0.96 4.11 -8.19
C LEU A 89 0.13 3.29 -7.50
N THR A 90 1.40 3.54 -7.83
CA THR A 90 2.52 2.78 -7.28
C THR A 90 3.73 3.64 -6.92
N ALA A 91 4.37 3.29 -5.82
CA ALA A 91 5.56 3.96 -5.32
C ALA A 91 6.83 3.53 -6.07
N ALA A 92 7.55 4.52 -6.59
CA ALA A 92 8.95 4.41 -6.97
C ALA A 92 9.81 4.91 -5.80
N ASN A 93 9.96 4.07 -4.78
CA ASN A 93 10.28 4.52 -3.42
C ASN A 93 11.64 5.20 -3.28
N GLN A 94 12.70 4.71 -3.94
CA GLN A 94 14.02 5.38 -3.94
C GLN A 94 14.12 6.52 -4.96
N SER A 95 13.05 6.82 -5.67
CA SER A 95 12.94 7.97 -6.58
C SER A 95 11.94 9.01 -6.08
N ASP A 96 11.38 8.85 -4.88
CA ASP A 96 10.45 9.79 -4.24
C ASP A 96 9.27 10.18 -5.14
N LYS A 97 8.71 9.21 -5.86
CA LYS A 97 7.62 9.40 -6.83
C LYS A 97 6.49 8.39 -6.66
N ILE A 98 5.29 8.81 -7.03
CA ILE A 98 4.13 7.95 -7.30
C ILE A 98 3.87 7.95 -8.81
N ALA A 99 3.92 6.76 -9.42
CA ALA A 99 3.51 6.55 -10.81
C ALA A 99 2.04 6.17 -10.86
N ILE A 100 1.30 6.76 -11.78
CA ILE A 100 -0.13 6.54 -11.97
C ILE A 100 -0.33 6.02 -13.39
N VAL A 101 -0.88 4.82 -13.50
CA VAL A 101 -1.17 4.15 -14.78
C VAL A 101 -2.67 4.08 -14.98
N ASP A 102 -3.18 4.61 -16.09
CA ASP A 102 -4.55 4.34 -16.52
C ASP A 102 -4.58 2.95 -17.14
N SER A 103 -5.17 1.98 -16.42
CA SER A 103 -5.23 0.61 -16.91
C SER A 103 -6.19 0.46 -18.10
N ARG A 104 -7.16 1.36 -18.27
CA ARG A 104 -8.09 1.31 -19.41
C ARG A 104 -7.39 1.72 -20.69
N GLU A 105 -6.68 2.84 -20.65
CA GLU A 105 -5.97 3.41 -21.81
C GLU A 105 -4.55 2.86 -21.99
N ARG A 106 -4.05 2.09 -21.01
CA ARG A 106 -2.74 1.42 -21.00
C ARG A 106 -1.56 2.40 -21.14
N ASN A 107 -1.65 3.55 -20.48
CA ASN A 107 -0.62 4.58 -20.51
C ASN A 107 -0.24 5.06 -19.10
N LEU A 108 0.92 5.72 -19.00
CA LEU A 108 1.30 6.48 -17.83
C LEU A 108 0.51 7.78 -17.83
N GLU A 109 -0.32 7.96 -16.82
CA GLU A 109 -1.15 9.16 -16.66
C GLU A 109 -0.36 10.29 -15.97
N ALA A 110 0.38 9.95 -14.91
CA ALA A 110 1.19 10.93 -14.19
C ALA A 110 2.37 10.31 -13.45
N LEU A 111 3.40 11.13 -13.21
CA LEU A 111 4.45 10.89 -12.23
C LEU A 111 4.45 12.05 -11.24
N VAL A 112 4.06 11.76 -10.00
CA VAL A 112 3.87 12.77 -8.95
C VAL A 112 5.01 12.68 -7.95
N ASP A 113 5.69 13.81 -7.72
CA ASP A 113 6.70 13.91 -6.66
C ASP A 113 6.03 13.85 -5.29
N VAL A 114 6.59 13.05 -4.40
CA VAL A 114 6.18 12.94 -3.00
C VAL A 114 7.40 13.03 -2.09
N ASP A 115 7.16 13.18 -0.80
CA ASP A 115 8.26 13.23 0.16
C ASP A 115 8.90 11.85 0.39
N LYS A 116 10.21 11.90 0.67
CA LYS A 116 11.17 10.81 0.86
C LYS A 116 10.58 9.42 1.22
N ILE A 117 10.79 8.45 0.33
CA ILE A 117 10.49 7.01 0.48
C ILE A 117 9.02 6.74 0.85
N PRO A 118 8.07 6.97 -0.08
CA PRO A 118 6.68 6.52 0.11
C PRO A 118 6.61 5.00 0.25
N HIS A 119 5.76 4.51 1.16
CA HIS A 119 5.53 3.09 1.37
C HIS A 119 4.03 2.82 1.64
N PRO A 120 3.21 2.66 0.59
CA PRO A 120 1.75 2.58 0.73
C PRO A 120 1.21 1.21 1.16
N GLY A 121 1.93 0.12 0.90
CA GLY A 121 1.30 -1.17 0.64
C GLY A 121 0.39 -1.06 -0.59
N ARG A 122 -0.91 -1.26 -0.40
CA ARG A 122 -1.94 -0.97 -1.42
C ARG A 122 -2.43 0.49 -1.37
N GLY A 123 -2.03 1.24 -0.34
CA GLY A 123 -2.58 2.53 0.01
C GLY A 123 -3.99 2.43 0.61
N ALA A 124 -4.58 3.60 0.89
CA ALA A 124 -5.95 3.72 1.36
C ALA A 124 -6.71 4.68 0.43
N ASN A 125 -7.95 4.31 0.07
CA ASN A 125 -8.85 5.18 -0.67
C ASN A 125 -9.93 5.71 0.26
N ILE A 126 -10.17 7.02 0.26
CA ILE A 126 -11.26 7.66 1.00
C ILE A 126 -11.92 8.75 0.15
N ASP A 127 -13.07 9.21 0.60
CA ASP A 127 -13.66 10.47 0.16
C ASP A 127 -13.20 11.59 1.10
N ASP A 128 -12.25 12.42 0.66
CA ASP A 128 -11.80 13.60 1.42
C ASP A 128 -12.93 14.64 1.41
N PRO A 129 -13.30 15.23 2.57
CA PRO A 129 -14.41 16.19 2.66
C PRO A 129 -14.23 17.46 1.81
N GLU A 130 -12.98 17.81 1.47
CA GLU A 130 -12.64 19.02 0.71
C GLU A 130 -12.25 18.70 -0.73
N PHE A 131 -11.48 17.63 -0.94
CA PHE A 131 -10.85 17.34 -2.25
C PHE A 131 -11.51 16.19 -3.04
N GLY A 132 -12.54 15.55 -2.48
CA GLY A 132 -13.20 14.42 -3.14
C GLY A 132 -12.38 13.11 -3.05
N PRO A 133 -12.51 12.20 -4.03
CA PRO A 133 -11.78 10.92 -4.01
C PRO A 133 -10.27 11.10 -4.00
N VAL A 134 -9.63 10.47 -3.00
CA VAL A 134 -8.17 10.48 -2.84
C VAL A 134 -7.62 9.09 -2.58
N TRP A 135 -6.36 8.89 -2.96
CA TRP A 135 -5.54 7.73 -2.58
C TRP A 135 -4.38 8.19 -1.70
N ILE A 136 -4.08 7.42 -0.67
CA ILE A 136 -3.21 7.82 0.43
C ILE A 136 -2.04 6.86 0.57
N THR A 137 -0.86 7.41 0.84
CA THR A 137 0.35 6.69 1.25
C THR A 137 0.96 7.30 2.49
N SER A 138 1.54 6.48 3.37
CA SER A 138 2.52 6.93 4.37
C SER A 138 3.94 6.86 3.80
N ALA A 139 4.92 7.24 4.62
CA ALA A 139 6.33 7.21 4.26
C ALA A 139 7.17 6.44 5.29
N LEU A 140 8.21 5.78 4.78
CA LEU A 140 9.21 5.14 5.63
C LEU A 140 10.19 6.18 6.20
N GLY A 141 10.56 7.18 5.38
CA GLY A 141 11.65 8.10 5.68
C GLY A 141 11.29 9.33 6.52
N ASN A 142 10.00 9.56 6.79
CA ASN A 142 9.47 10.73 7.50
C ASN A 142 8.05 10.44 8.02
N ASP A 143 7.46 11.38 8.74
CA ASP A 143 6.15 11.29 9.39
C ASP A 143 4.95 11.62 8.48
N LYS A 144 5.17 11.91 7.19
CA LYS A 144 4.11 12.41 6.31
C LYS A 144 3.16 11.30 5.85
N VAL A 145 1.89 11.65 5.80
CA VAL A 145 0.80 10.89 5.19
C VAL A 145 0.25 11.72 4.05
N THR A 146 0.51 11.29 2.82
CA THR A 146 0.32 12.07 1.59
C THR A 146 -0.94 11.62 0.86
N PHE A 147 -1.80 12.57 0.50
CA PHE A 147 -3.09 12.35 -0.15
C PHE A 147 -3.00 12.85 -1.60
N LEU A 148 -3.30 11.98 -2.55
CA LEU A 148 -3.34 12.29 -3.97
C LEU A 148 -4.77 12.25 -4.48
N GLY A 149 -5.22 13.29 -5.19
CA GLY A 149 -6.52 13.29 -5.86
C GLY A 149 -6.58 12.27 -7.01
N THR A 150 -7.68 11.53 -7.11
CA THR A 150 -7.79 10.39 -8.07
C THR A 150 -9.02 10.45 -8.99
N ASP A 151 -9.74 11.57 -9.01
CA ASP A 151 -10.95 11.74 -9.81
C ASP A 151 -10.80 12.81 -10.91
N PRO A 152 -10.25 12.46 -12.09
CA PRO A 152 -10.07 13.39 -13.20
C PRO A 152 -11.39 13.83 -13.86
N GLU A 153 -12.52 13.18 -13.59
CA GLU A 153 -13.81 13.54 -14.18
C GLU A 153 -14.60 14.50 -13.28
N GLY A 154 -14.73 14.17 -11.99
CA GLY A 154 -15.47 14.98 -11.02
C GLY A 154 -14.65 16.08 -10.33
N HIS A 155 -13.34 15.88 -10.19
CA HIS A 155 -12.43 16.80 -9.49
C HIS A 155 -11.13 17.06 -10.30
N PRO A 156 -11.24 17.51 -11.57
CA PRO A 156 -10.11 17.63 -12.50
C PRO A 156 -9.00 18.58 -12.02
N GLU A 157 -9.32 19.56 -11.20
CA GLU A 157 -8.37 20.50 -10.59
C GLU A 157 -7.44 19.83 -9.57
N HIS A 158 -7.86 18.70 -9.00
CA HIS A 158 -7.18 17.96 -7.93
C HIS A 158 -6.54 16.65 -8.42
N ALA A 159 -7.04 16.09 -9.52
CA ALA A 159 -6.55 14.84 -10.08
C ALA A 159 -5.02 14.86 -10.27
N TRP A 160 -4.38 13.80 -9.77
CA TRP A 160 -2.94 13.55 -9.89
C TRP A 160 -2.05 14.60 -9.24
N LYS A 161 -2.57 15.29 -8.21
CA LYS A 161 -1.82 16.24 -7.39
C LYS A 161 -1.85 15.80 -5.94
N VAL A 162 -0.77 16.13 -5.22
CA VAL A 162 -0.78 16.10 -3.75
C VAL A 162 -1.70 17.22 -3.28
N VAL A 163 -2.83 16.86 -2.68
CA VAL A 163 -3.86 17.81 -2.21
C VAL A 163 -3.80 18.05 -0.71
N ARG A 164 -3.33 17.06 0.06
CA ARG A 164 -3.18 17.14 1.52
C ARG A 164 -1.95 16.36 1.96
N VAL A 165 -1.27 16.89 2.98
CA VAL A 165 -0.21 16.18 3.71
C VAL A 165 -0.52 16.29 5.19
N LEU A 166 -0.79 15.16 5.84
CA LEU A 166 -0.92 15.05 7.29
C LEU A 166 0.40 14.54 7.89
N HIS A 167 0.53 14.66 9.21
CA HIS A 167 1.66 14.15 9.97
C HIS A 167 1.17 13.05 10.91
N GLY A 168 1.70 11.84 10.74
CA GLY A 168 1.51 10.71 11.64
C GLY A 168 2.45 10.76 12.85
N GLN A 169 2.58 9.64 13.56
CA GLN A 169 3.38 9.57 14.79
C GLN A 169 4.88 9.81 14.56
N GLY A 170 5.38 9.46 13.38
CA GLY A 170 6.79 9.51 13.04
C GLY A 170 7.11 8.70 11.77
N GLY A 171 8.40 8.66 11.41
CA GLY A 171 8.87 7.79 10.33
C GLY A 171 8.77 6.30 10.67
N GLY A 172 9.02 5.46 9.68
CA GLY A 172 8.96 4.00 9.83
C GLY A 172 7.57 3.40 9.61
N SER A 173 6.64 4.14 9.00
CA SER A 173 5.35 3.60 8.57
C SER A 173 5.52 2.65 7.39
N LEU A 174 4.72 1.58 7.36
CA LEU A 174 4.68 0.61 6.27
C LEU A 174 3.30 0.52 5.62
N PHE A 175 2.24 0.77 6.38
CA PHE A 175 0.87 0.63 5.89
C PHE A 175 -0.04 1.75 6.36
N VAL A 176 -0.88 2.20 5.42
CA VAL A 176 -2.10 2.94 5.70
C VAL A 176 -3.32 2.09 5.36
N LYS A 177 -4.43 2.29 6.06
CA LYS A 177 -5.68 1.57 5.78
C LYS A 177 -6.91 2.41 6.08
N SER A 178 -7.93 2.20 5.26
CA SER A 178 -9.31 2.60 5.53
C SER A 178 -10.25 1.58 4.86
N HIS A 179 -11.55 1.74 5.05
CA HIS A 179 -12.59 0.89 4.48
C HIS A 179 -13.79 1.77 4.08
N PRO A 180 -14.55 1.45 3.01
CA PRO A 180 -15.72 2.25 2.59
C PRO A 180 -16.80 2.47 3.67
N GLU A 181 -16.90 1.54 4.62
CA GLU A 181 -17.84 1.60 5.76
C GLU A 181 -17.22 2.19 7.05
N SER A 182 -15.96 2.66 6.98
CA SER A 182 -15.23 3.22 8.11
C SER A 182 -15.05 4.73 7.95
N ASN A 183 -15.08 5.46 9.06
CA ASN A 183 -14.69 6.87 9.12
C ASN A 183 -13.24 7.05 9.61
N ASN A 184 -12.45 5.98 9.66
CA ASN A 184 -11.09 6.02 10.17
C ASN A 184 -10.05 5.86 9.06
N LEU A 185 -8.96 6.61 9.19
CA LEU A 185 -7.71 6.35 8.49
C LEU A 185 -6.66 5.87 9.50
N TRP A 186 -6.22 4.63 9.34
CA TRP A 186 -5.29 3.93 10.20
C TRP A 186 -3.87 4.03 9.63
N VAL A 187 -2.89 4.39 10.47
CA VAL A 187 -1.49 4.55 10.07
C VAL A 187 -0.57 3.88 11.09
N ASP A 188 0.16 2.86 10.66
CA ASP A 188 1.14 2.19 11.51
C ASP A 188 2.52 2.85 11.46
N SER A 189 3.41 2.47 12.38
CA SER A 189 4.79 2.95 12.44
C SER A 189 5.77 1.87 12.93
N PRO A 190 5.71 0.63 12.39
CA PRO A 190 6.40 -0.51 12.95
C PRO A 190 7.92 -0.36 12.95
N LEU A 191 8.51 0.40 12.02
CA LEU A 191 9.96 0.56 11.91
C LEU A 191 10.48 1.81 12.62
N ASN A 192 9.64 2.51 13.38
CA ASN A 192 10.09 3.61 14.21
C ASN A 192 11.07 3.10 15.28
N PRO A 193 12.14 3.85 15.59
CA PRO A 193 13.09 3.48 16.64
C PRO A 193 12.55 3.70 18.06
N ASP A 194 11.53 4.55 18.24
CA ASP A 194 10.85 4.74 19.51
C ASP A 194 9.85 3.58 19.75
N GLU A 195 9.97 2.91 20.89
CA GLU A 195 9.09 1.81 21.27
C GLU A 195 7.64 2.28 21.42
N ALA A 196 7.39 3.47 21.99
CA ALA A 196 6.04 3.98 22.17
C ALA A 196 5.32 4.17 20.83
N ILE A 197 6.06 4.56 19.78
CA ILE A 197 5.54 4.78 18.43
C ILE A 197 5.40 3.46 17.67
N SER A 198 6.40 2.58 17.73
CA SER A 198 6.34 1.28 17.03
C SER A 198 5.36 0.29 17.68
N GLN A 199 4.96 0.53 18.93
CA GLN A 199 3.99 -0.26 19.70
C GLN A 199 2.54 0.27 19.65
N SER A 200 2.29 1.33 18.87
CA SER A 200 1.00 2.00 18.76
C SER A 200 0.61 2.29 17.31
N VAL A 201 -0.62 2.77 17.11
CA VAL A 201 -1.16 3.14 15.79
C VAL A 201 -1.83 4.50 15.88
N ALA A 202 -1.61 5.34 14.87
CA ALA A 202 -2.35 6.59 14.70
C ALA A 202 -3.66 6.35 13.95
N VAL A 203 -4.72 7.02 14.40
CA VAL A 203 -6.05 7.02 13.78
C VAL A 203 -6.53 8.44 13.57
N PHE A 204 -6.80 8.77 12.31
CA PHE A 204 -7.46 10.02 11.95
C PHE A 204 -8.95 9.79 11.77
N ASP A 205 -9.76 10.78 12.16
CA ASP A 205 -11.17 10.87 11.78
C ASP A 205 -11.26 11.51 10.39
N ILE A 206 -11.75 10.76 9.39
CA ILE A 206 -11.89 11.24 8.01
C ILE A 206 -12.82 12.45 7.93
N ALA A 207 -13.82 12.54 8.80
CA ALA A 207 -14.73 13.67 8.84
C ALA A 207 -14.10 14.94 9.43
N ASN A 208 -12.93 14.84 10.09
CA ASN A 208 -12.26 15.95 10.75
C ASN A 208 -10.74 15.76 10.80
N LEU A 209 -10.09 15.66 9.63
CA LEU A 209 -8.66 15.42 9.50
C LEU A 209 -7.79 16.49 10.19
N ASP A 210 -8.30 17.72 10.32
CA ASP A 210 -7.59 18.85 10.97
C ASP A 210 -7.50 18.71 12.49
N ALA A 211 -8.31 17.83 13.11
CA ALA A 211 -8.22 17.55 14.54
C ALA A 211 -6.96 16.75 14.91
N GLY A 212 -6.22 16.23 13.93
CA GLY A 212 -5.09 15.35 14.12
C GLY A 212 -5.52 13.89 14.33
N TYR A 213 -4.67 13.12 15.01
CA TYR A 213 -4.89 11.69 15.24
C TYR A 213 -5.05 11.34 16.71
N GLU A 214 -5.76 10.25 16.97
CA GLU A 214 -5.75 9.52 18.22
C GLU A 214 -4.66 8.43 18.17
N VAL A 215 -4.03 8.13 19.31
CA VAL A 215 -3.04 7.05 19.43
C VAL A 215 -3.66 5.88 20.16
N LEU A 216 -3.67 4.70 19.54
CA LEU A 216 -4.16 3.47 20.17
C LEU A 216 -2.98 2.60 20.62
N PRO A 217 -2.94 2.18 21.90
CA PRO A 217 -1.82 1.42 22.47
C PRO A 217 -1.98 -0.08 22.15
N ILE A 218 -1.91 -0.45 20.87
CA ILE A 218 -2.19 -1.80 20.38
C ILE A 218 -1.31 -2.87 21.08
N ALA A 219 -0.01 -2.60 21.28
CA ALA A 219 0.85 -3.57 21.96
C ALA A 219 0.53 -3.74 23.45
N GLU A 220 0.02 -2.68 24.11
CA GLU A 220 -0.40 -2.74 25.51
C GLU A 220 -1.65 -3.61 25.64
N TRP A 221 -2.65 -3.40 24.77
CA TRP A 221 -3.84 -4.24 24.69
C TRP A 221 -3.52 -5.70 24.43
N ALA A 222 -2.42 -5.96 23.73
CA ALA A 222 -1.96 -7.31 23.47
C ALA A 222 -1.44 -8.02 24.71
N GLU A 223 -1.11 -7.35 25.83
CA GLU A 223 -0.64 -7.96 27.08
C GLU A 223 0.42 -9.08 26.86
N LEU A 224 1.44 -8.79 26.06
CA LEU A 224 2.51 -9.74 25.74
C LEU A 224 3.71 -9.55 26.69
N GLY A 225 4.51 -10.61 26.82
CA GLY A 225 5.73 -10.61 27.64
C GLY A 225 6.85 -9.67 27.14
N PRO A 226 8.07 -9.83 27.70
CA PRO A 226 9.24 -9.07 27.27
C PRO A 226 9.59 -9.36 25.81
N GLY A 227 10.34 -8.46 25.19
CA GLY A 227 10.76 -8.56 23.79
C GLY A 227 10.18 -7.45 22.91
N PRO A 228 10.74 -7.28 21.70
CA PRO A 228 10.26 -6.25 20.77
C PRO A 228 8.84 -6.56 20.33
N LYS A 229 8.00 -5.53 20.23
CA LYS A 229 6.64 -5.59 19.70
C LYS A 229 6.53 -4.48 18.65
N ARG A 230 6.24 -4.83 17.40
CA ARG A 230 6.05 -3.87 16.31
C ARG A 230 4.65 -4.06 15.76
N ILE A 231 3.86 -2.99 15.76
CA ILE A 231 2.48 -3.04 15.27
C ILE A 231 2.49 -2.77 13.78
N VAL A 232 2.01 -3.73 13.00
CA VAL A 232 2.10 -3.68 11.55
C VAL A 232 0.80 -4.12 10.90
N GLN A 233 0.47 -3.45 9.79
CA GLN A 233 -0.61 -3.76 8.87
C GLN A 233 -2.00 -3.80 9.52
N PRO A 234 -2.70 -2.66 9.63
CA PRO A 234 -4.15 -2.67 9.81
C PRO A 234 -4.81 -3.41 8.65
N GLU A 235 -5.68 -4.38 8.91
CA GLU A 235 -6.55 -5.01 7.89
C GLU A 235 -7.98 -5.10 8.40
N SER A 236 -8.95 -4.66 7.59
CA SER A 236 -10.36 -4.69 7.95
C SER A 236 -10.99 -6.05 7.69
N ASN A 237 -11.98 -6.42 8.50
CA ASN A 237 -12.86 -7.54 8.15
C ASN A 237 -13.78 -7.18 6.97
N LYS A 238 -14.57 -8.16 6.48
CA LYS A 238 -15.49 -7.96 5.34
C LYS A 238 -16.53 -6.86 5.58
N ALA A 239 -17.00 -6.70 6.82
CA ALA A 239 -18.04 -5.74 7.15
C ALA A 239 -17.48 -4.31 7.32
N GLY A 240 -16.17 -4.17 7.49
CA GLY A 240 -15.53 -2.89 7.77
C GLY A 240 -15.74 -2.39 9.20
N ASP A 241 -16.29 -3.20 10.09
CA ASP A 241 -16.59 -2.82 11.47
C ASP A 241 -15.53 -3.29 12.48
N GLU A 242 -14.52 -4.02 12.01
CA GLU A 242 -13.32 -4.40 12.76
C GLU A 242 -12.08 -4.13 11.94
N VAL A 243 -11.01 -3.73 12.62
CA VAL A 243 -9.65 -3.66 12.07
C VAL A 243 -8.69 -4.48 12.94
N TRP A 244 -7.83 -5.24 12.27
CA TRP A 244 -6.97 -6.24 12.85
C TRP A 244 -5.51 -5.78 12.68
N PHE A 245 -4.69 -5.99 13.70
CA PHE A 245 -3.27 -5.62 13.70
C PHE A 245 -2.42 -6.80 14.14
N SER A 246 -1.34 -7.09 13.40
CA SER A 246 -0.29 -7.98 13.89
C SER A 246 0.55 -7.24 14.94
N VAL A 247 0.70 -7.86 16.11
CA VAL A 247 1.66 -7.48 17.13
C VAL A 247 2.88 -8.38 16.92
N TRP A 248 3.78 -7.91 16.07
CA TRP A 248 4.90 -8.68 15.56
C TRP A 248 6.07 -8.67 16.54
N SER A 249 6.34 -9.83 17.14
CA SER A 249 7.50 -10.07 18.00
C SER A 249 8.54 -10.98 17.33
N GLY A 250 9.67 -11.21 17.98
CA GLY A 250 10.65 -12.18 17.50
C GLY A 250 10.14 -13.62 17.54
N GLN A 251 10.84 -14.52 16.85
CA GLN A 251 10.40 -15.92 16.65
C GLN A 251 10.26 -16.72 17.96
N GLN A 252 11.02 -16.35 19.00
CA GLN A 252 11.01 -17.06 20.28
C GLN A 252 10.16 -16.34 21.34
N GLU A 253 9.57 -15.20 20.96
CA GLU A 253 8.76 -14.34 21.82
C GLU A 253 7.28 -14.48 21.46
N GLU A 254 6.41 -14.21 22.43
CA GLU A 254 4.96 -14.24 22.18
C GLU A 254 4.56 -13.12 21.22
N SER A 255 3.72 -13.46 20.25
CA SER A 255 3.07 -12.52 19.34
C SER A 255 1.54 -12.57 19.53
N ALA A 256 0.81 -11.63 18.93
CA ALA A 256 -0.64 -11.62 18.94
C ALA A 256 -1.21 -10.98 17.68
N ILE A 257 -2.51 -11.18 17.46
CA ILE A 257 -3.30 -10.31 16.58
C ILE A 257 -4.33 -9.59 17.45
N VAL A 258 -4.34 -8.26 17.38
CA VAL A 258 -5.29 -7.42 18.12
C VAL A 258 -6.42 -7.00 17.18
N VAL A 259 -7.66 -7.23 17.60
CA VAL A 259 -8.87 -6.82 16.89
C VAL A 259 -9.46 -5.62 17.60
N VAL A 260 -9.68 -4.55 16.85
CA VAL A 260 -10.25 -3.29 17.31
C VAL A 260 -11.63 -3.12 16.67
N ASP A 261 -12.60 -2.70 17.46
CA ASP A 261 -13.91 -2.25 16.95
C ASP A 261 -13.72 -0.91 16.25
N ASP A 262 -13.92 -0.86 14.93
CA ASP A 262 -13.59 0.31 14.11
C ASP A 262 -14.37 1.56 14.55
N LYS A 263 -15.67 1.38 14.86
CA LYS A 263 -16.56 2.49 15.22
C LYS A 263 -16.20 3.13 16.56
N THR A 264 -15.83 2.32 17.55
CA THR A 264 -15.54 2.82 18.90
C THR A 264 -14.06 3.03 19.17
N ARG A 265 -13.18 2.52 18.29
CA ARG A 265 -11.72 2.48 18.43
C ARG A 265 -11.25 1.79 19.71
N LYS A 266 -12.05 0.84 20.21
CA LYS A 266 -11.77 0.09 21.44
C LYS A 266 -11.31 -1.32 21.11
N LEU A 267 -10.49 -1.87 22.00
CA LEU A 267 -10.15 -3.28 21.98
C LEU A 267 -11.43 -4.13 21.93
N LYS A 268 -11.50 -5.00 20.93
CA LYS A 268 -12.58 -5.98 20.78
C LYS A 268 -12.12 -7.38 21.17
N HIS A 269 -10.94 -7.78 20.72
CA HIS A 269 -10.40 -9.10 21.00
C HIS A 269 -8.87 -9.15 20.83
N VAL A 270 -8.23 -10.14 21.45
CA VAL A 270 -6.81 -10.45 21.23
C VAL A 270 -6.69 -11.94 20.95
N ILE A 271 -6.14 -12.27 19.78
CA ILE A 271 -5.86 -13.63 19.34
C ILE A 271 -4.42 -13.96 19.73
N LYS A 272 -4.25 -14.99 20.56
CA LYS A 272 -2.97 -15.52 21.02
C LYS A 272 -3.00 -17.04 21.01
N GLY A 273 -1.83 -17.64 20.88
CA GLY A 273 -1.65 -19.08 21.00
C GLY A 273 -0.26 -19.49 20.55
N PRO A 274 0.20 -20.71 20.91
CA PRO A 274 1.49 -21.24 20.46
C PRO A 274 1.62 -21.33 18.93
N GLU A 275 0.51 -21.30 18.20
CA GLU A 275 0.43 -21.26 16.73
C GLU A 275 0.65 -19.85 16.14
N VAL A 276 0.53 -18.78 16.94
CA VAL A 276 0.68 -17.39 16.50
C VAL A 276 2.16 -17.00 16.57
N ILE A 277 2.95 -17.54 15.65
CA ILE A 277 4.40 -17.29 15.55
C ILE A 277 4.65 -16.30 14.43
N THR A 278 5.20 -15.12 14.77
CA THR A 278 5.53 -14.05 13.81
C THR A 278 4.38 -13.76 12.81
N PRO A 279 3.16 -13.45 13.31
CA PRO A 279 1.99 -13.16 12.48
C PRO A 279 2.11 -11.85 11.71
#